data_AF-A0A9W5J9E2-F1
#
_entry.id   AF-A0A9W5J9E2-F1
#
_cell.length_a   1.000
_cell.length_b   1.000
_cell.length_c   1.000
_cell.angle_alpha   90.00
_cell.angle_beta   90.00
_cell.angle_gamma   90.00
#
_symmetry.space_group_name_H-M   'P 1'
#
loop_
_entity.id
_entity.type
_entity.pdbx_description
1 polymer ?
#
loop_
_entity_poly.entity_id
_entity_poly.type
_entity_poly.pdbx_seq_one_letter_code
_entity_poly.pdbx_strand_id
1 'polypeptide(L)'
;MIIQSSQPETTLPYRVWMAIKDNPQCRLHSVARMLGMEPKAVSSVFSKLWQTGKILRTGDRSNYLYTVAPDASHPAKYGRGPYKTAEKCGVTCRLKFVKSTAGNTIFDECRQNWSGYQINKMLEGVRL
;
A
#
# COMPACT_ATOMS: atom_id res chain seq x y z
N MET A 1 13.94 28.66 15.22
CA MET A 1 13.58 27.25 14.99
C MET A 1 12.34 27.24 14.12
N ILE A 2 12.48 26.93 12.82
CA ILE A 2 11.35 26.86 11.90
C ILE A 2 10.75 25.47 12.05
N ILE A 3 9.53 25.40 12.59
CA ILE A 3 8.72 24.18 12.61
C ILE A 3 8.39 23.88 11.15
N GLN A 4 9.14 22.98 10.53
CA GLN A 4 8.77 22.42 9.24
C GLN A 4 7.46 21.69 9.44
N SER A 5 6.39 22.27 8.90
CA SER A 5 5.06 21.68 8.85
C SER A 5 5.16 20.33 8.14
N SER A 6 5.11 19.26 8.92
CA SER A 6 5.06 17.88 8.44
C SER A 6 3.75 17.69 7.68
N GLN A 7 3.76 18.01 6.39
CA GLN A 7 2.69 17.67 5.48
C GLN A 7 2.41 16.17 5.61
N PRO A 8 1.15 15.73 5.66
CA PRO A 8 0.86 14.30 5.69
C PRO A 8 1.46 13.67 4.43
N GLU A 9 2.43 12.75 4.60
CA GLU A 9 3.13 12.13 3.49
C GLU A 9 2.12 11.40 2.59
N THR A 10 1.76 12.05 1.48
CA THR A 10 0.88 11.47 0.47
C THR A 10 1.59 10.31 -0.21
N THR A 11 0.84 9.25 -0.52
CA THR A 11 1.45 8.05 -1.09
C THR A 11 2.03 8.36 -2.49
N LEU A 12 3.17 7.73 -2.82
CA LEU A 12 3.79 7.89 -4.13
C LEU A 12 2.82 7.56 -5.30
N PRO A 13 2.01 6.47 -5.24
CA PRO A 13 1.00 6.21 -6.28
C PRO A 13 -0.02 7.33 -6.44
N TYR A 14 -0.45 7.96 -5.35
CA TYR A 14 -1.37 9.09 -5.41
C TYR A 14 -0.74 10.31 -6.05
N ARG A 15 0.51 10.65 -5.68
CA ARG A 15 1.26 11.76 -6.28
C ARG A 15 1.48 11.58 -7.79
N VAL A 16 1.86 10.37 -8.20
CA VAL A 16 2.02 10.03 -9.62
C VAL A 16 0.70 10.15 -10.38
N TRP A 17 -0.38 9.63 -9.81
CA TRP A 17 -1.70 9.71 -10.44
C TRP A 17 -2.20 11.15 -10.57
N MET A 18 -1.99 12.00 -9.56
CA MET A 18 -2.28 13.43 -9.62
C MET A 18 -1.48 14.12 -10.73
N ALA A 19 -0.18 13.85 -10.84
CA ALA A 19 0.66 14.44 -11.87
C ALA A 19 0.20 14.07 -13.30
N ILE A 20 -0.29 12.84 -13.50
CA ILE A 20 -0.87 12.39 -14.79
C ILE A 20 -2.25 13.01 -15.02
N LYS A 21 -3.04 13.23 -13.96
CA LYS A 21 -4.35 13.87 -14.05
C LYS A 21 -4.23 15.31 -14.52
N ASP A 22 -3.27 16.04 -13.97
CA ASP A 22 -3.03 17.46 -14.31
C ASP A 22 -2.38 17.60 -15.69
N ASN A 23 -1.69 16.55 -16.18
CA ASN A 23 -0.99 16.53 -17.47
C ASN A 23 -1.36 15.27 -18.27
N PRO A 24 -2.48 15.26 -19.00
CA PRO A 24 -2.85 14.13 -19.83
C PRO A 24 -1.81 13.91 -20.95
N GLN A 25 -1.64 12.67 -21.39
CA GLN A 25 -0.67 12.27 -22.42
C GLN A 25 0.78 12.55 -22.03
N CYS A 26 1.09 12.48 -20.75
CA CYS A 26 2.46 12.68 -20.26
C CYS A 26 3.32 11.42 -20.38
N ARG A 27 4.63 11.63 -20.51
CA ARG A 27 5.64 10.56 -20.50
C ARG A 27 6.12 10.30 -19.08
N LEU A 28 6.54 9.06 -18.82
CA LEU A 28 7.11 8.65 -17.53
C LEU A 28 8.26 9.58 -17.08
N HIS A 29 9.20 9.88 -17.99
CA HIS A 29 10.33 10.76 -17.69
C HIS A 29 9.91 12.17 -17.28
N SER A 30 8.85 12.71 -17.91
CA SER A 30 8.31 14.02 -17.56
C SER A 30 7.72 14.00 -16.16
N VAL A 31 6.95 12.96 -15.81
CA VAL A 31 6.38 12.81 -14.47
C VAL A 31 7.44 12.60 -13.39
N ALA A 32 8.47 11.81 -13.68
CA ALA A 32 9.61 11.62 -12.78
C ALA A 32 10.34 12.96 -12.50
N ARG A 33 10.55 13.78 -13.53
CA ARG A 33 11.13 15.12 -13.40
C ARG A 33 10.25 16.05 -12.56
N MET A 34 8.94 16.07 -12.80
CA MET A 34 7.99 16.89 -12.00
C MET A 34 8.00 16.52 -10.52
N LEU A 35 8.19 15.24 -10.20
CA LEU A 35 8.24 14.75 -8.82
C LEU A 35 9.63 14.86 -8.19
N GLY A 36 10.65 15.24 -8.96
CA GLY A 36 12.05 15.28 -8.50
C GLY A 36 12.61 13.88 -8.18
N MET A 37 12.16 12.85 -8.88
CA MET A 37 12.51 11.44 -8.60
C MET A 37 13.20 10.76 -9.78
N GLU A 38 13.97 9.72 -9.48
CA GLU A 38 14.56 8.87 -10.52
C GLU A 38 13.45 8.11 -11.31
N PRO A 39 13.52 8.04 -12.65
CA PRO A 39 12.55 7.31 -13.47
C PRO A 39 12.34 5.85 -13.03
N LYS A 40 13.39 5.20 -12.53
CA LYS A 40 13.37 3.81 -12.07
C LYS A 40 12.45 3.61 -10.86
N ALA A 41 12.45 4.55 -9.91
CA ALA A 41 11.59 4.50 -8.73
C ALA A 41 10.09 4.60 -9.12
N VAL A 42 9.80 5.44 -10.11
CA VAL A 42 8.45 5.74 -10.58
C VAL A 42 7.90 4.66 -11.52
N SER A 43 8.77 3.95 -12.26
CA SER A 43 8.39 2.90 -13.22
C SER A 43 7.57 1.76 -12.59
N SER A 44 7.94 1.33 -11.38
CA SER A 44 7.21 0.29 -10.64
C SER A 44 5.77 0.73 -10.33
N VAL A 45 5.58 2.01 -10.00
CA VAL A 45 4.28 2.61 -9.67
C VAL A 45 3.41 2.74 -10.91
N PHE A 46 3.97 3.18 -12.04
CA PHE A 46 3.26 3.23 -13.33
C PHE A 46 2.76 1.83 -13.74
N SER A 47 3.64 0.83 -13.63
CA SER A 47 3.28 -0.55 -13.95
C SER A 47 2.12 -1.04 -13.10
N LYS A 48 2.15 -0.75 -11.79
CA LYS A 48 1.06 -1.08 -10.87
C LYS A 48 -0.22 -0.34 -11.19
N LEU A 49 -0.17 0.96 -11.42
CA LEU A 49 -1.36 1.77 -11.74
C LEU A 49 -2.01 1.30 -13.04
N TRP A 50 -1.21 0.99 -14.06
CA TRP A 50 -1.69 0.44 -15.33
C TRP A 50 -2.33 -0.94 -15.14
N GLN A 51 -1.68 -1.86 -14.42
CA GLN A 51 -2.25 -3.17 -14.12
C GLN A 51 -3.55 -3.11 -13.31
N THR A 52 -3.72 -2.08 -12.47
CA THR A 52 -4.95 -1.85 -11.71
C THR A 52 -6.02 -1.07 -12.48
N GLY A 53 -5.79 -0.74 -13.75
CA GLY A 53 -6.75 0.00 -14.58
C GLY A 53 -6.92 1.48 -14.19
N LYS A 54 -6.00 2.04 -13.39
CA LYS A 54 -6.10 3.45 -12.93
C LYS A 54 -5.57 4.45 -13.94
N ILE A 55 -4.67 4.00 -14.81
CA ILE A 55 -4.11 4.77 -15.91
C ILE A 55 -4.17 3.94 -17.19
N LEU A 56 -4.39 4.61 -18.30
CA LEU A 56 -4.31 4.06 -19.64
C LEU A 56 -2.93 4.34 -20.22
N ARG A 57 -2.48 3.44 -21.07
CA ARG A 57 -1.19 3.53 -21.76
C ARG A 57 -1.43 3.47 -23.26
N THR A 58 -0.97 4.48 -23.98
CA THR A 58 -1.06 4.60 -25.43
C THR A 58 0.33 4.79 -26.05
N GLY A 59 0.46 4.53 -27.34
CA GLY A 59 1.71 4.72 -28.09
C GLY A 59 2.59 3.47 -28.25
N ASP A 60 3.74 3.68 -28.88
CA ASP A 60 4.65 2.61 -29.32
C ASP A 60 5.62 2.15 -28.24
N ARG A 61 6.27 1.01 -28.49
CA ARG A 61 7.29 0.39 -27.64
C ARG A 61 8.55 1.27 -27.56
N SER A 62 8.52 2.28 -26.69
CA SER A 62 9.59 3.20 -26.26
C SER A 62 9.01 4.59 -25.93
N ASN A 63 7.84 4.92 -26.47
CA ASN A 63 7.20 6.22 -26.37
C ASN A 63 5.78 6.10 -25.79
N TYR A 64 5.69 5.47 -24.62
CA TYR A 64 4.42 5.35 -23.92
C TYR A 64 3.94 6.70 -23.39
N LEU A 65 2.70 7.03 -23.73
CA LEU A 65 1.94 8.14 -23.18
C LEU A 65 0.93 7.58 -22.17
N TYR A 66 0.75 8.33 -21.09
CA TYR A 66 -0.13 7.92 -20.00
C TYR A 66 -1.23 8.96 -19.77
N THR A 67 -2.44 8.45 -19.53
CA THR A 67 -3.61 9.23 -19.16
C THR A 67 -4.33 8.56 -18.00
N VAL A 68 -5.07 9.33 -17.21
CA VAL A 68 -5.96 8.75 -16.20
C VAL A 68 -7.17 8.12 -16.90
N ALA A 69 -7.58 6.93 -16.47
CA ALA A 69 -8.80 6.33 -17.02
C ALA A 69 -10.02 7.11 -16.51
N PRO A 70 -11.04 7.37 -17.36
CA PRO A 70 -12.17 8.24 -17.01
C PRO A 70 -12.96 7.75 -15.80
N ASP A 71 -13.09 6.42 -15.63
CA ASP A 71 -13.84 5.80 -14.52
C ASP A 71 -12.94 5.27 -13.39
N ALA A 72 -11.65 5.63 -13.39
CA ALA A 72 -10.70 5.07 -12.42
C ALA A 72 -10.90 5.64 -11.01
N SER A 73 -11.08 4.74 -10.05
CA SER A 73 -10.95 5.07 -8.63
C SER A 73 -9.54 5.55 -8.30
N HIS A 74 -9.43 6.69 -7.62
CA HIS A 74 -8.16 7.29 -7.24
C HIS A 74 -7.33 6.34 -6.33
N PRO A 75 -5.99 6.38 -6.40
CA PRO A 75 -5.15 5.66 -5.45
C PRO A 75 -5.42 6.12 -4.01
N ALA A 76 -5.05 5.28 -3.04
CA ALA A 76 -5.15 5.67 -1.64
C ALA A 76 -4.27 6.90 -1.38
N LYS A 77 -4.89 8.00 -0.93
CA LYS A 77 -4.19 9.27 -0.68
C LYS A 77 -3.18 9.16 0.45
N TYR A 78 -3.54 8.43 1.50
CA TYR A 78 -2.73 8.21 2.70
C TYR A 78 -2.68 6.72 3.05
N GLY A 79 -1.65 6.32 3.81
CA GLY A 79 -1.52 4.97 4.36
C GLY A 79 -1.12 3.90 3.34
N ARG A 80 -1.12 2.64 3.80
CA ARG A 80 -0.99 1.48 2.91
C ARG A 80 -2.35 1.30 2.23
N GLY A 81 -2.36 1.25 0.88
CA GLY A 81 -3.60 0.99 0.12
C GLY A 81 -4.31 -0.28 0.60
N PRO A 82 -5.58 -0.52 0.18
CA PRO A 82 -6.40 -1.61 0.71
C PRO A 82 -5.56 -2.90 0.73
N TYR A 83 -5.40 -3.45 1.93
CA TYR A 83 -4.65 -4.69 2.12
C TYR A 83 -5.28 -5.71 1.18
N LYS A 84 -4.49 -6.26 0.26
CA LYS A 84 -4.97 -7.39 -0.54
C LYS A 84 -5.17 -8.53 0.44
N THR A 85 -6.39 -8.71 0.95
CA THR A 85 -6.82 -10.00 1.50
C THR A 85 -6.50 -11.00 0.41
N ALA A 86 -5.52 -11.86 0.65
CA ALA A 86 -4.78 -12.52 -0.40
C ALA A 86 -5.65 -13.50 -1.20
N GLU A 87 -6.29 -13.04 -2.28
CA GLU A 87 -6.84 -13.93 -3.31
C GLU A 87 -5.74 -14.54 -4.20
N LYS A 88 -4.49 -14.09 -4.04
CA LYS A 88 -3.32 -14.77 -4.60
C LYS A 88 -2.66 -15.65 -3.55
N CYS A 89 -3.38 -16.64 -3.06
CA CYS A 89 -2.73 -17.82 -2.50
C CYS A 89 -3.51 -19.08 -2.85
N GLY A 90 -3.43 -19.48 -4.12
CA GLY A 90 -3.81 -20.82 -4.57
C GLY A 90 -2.89 -21.93 -4.06
N VAL A 91 -1.91 -21.61 -3.19
CA VAL A 91 -1.02 -22.56 -2.53
C VAL A 91 -0.84 -22.13 -1.09
N THR A 92 -1.76 -22.54 -0.21
CA THR A 92 -1.50 -22.71 1.24
C THR A 92 -0.50 -21.72 1.85
N CYS A 93 -0.84 -20.42 1.86
CA CYS A 93 -0.13 -19.44 2.68
C CYS A 93 -0.48 -19.72 4.14
N ARG A 94 0.13 -20.76 4.73
CA ARG A 94 0.20 -20.90 6.18
C ARG A 94 0.79 -19.61 6.71
N LEU A 95 0.00 -18.89 7.51
CA LEU A 95 0.47 -17.76 8.31
C LEU A 95 1.77 -18.20 8.99
N LYS A 96 2.90 -17.60 8.59
CA LYS A 96 4.18 -17.84 9.26
C LYS A 96 4.14 -17.01 10.53
N PHE A 97 3.87 -17.66 11.66
CA PHE A 97 4.09 -17.05 12.97
C PHE A 97 5.56 -16.68 13.07
N VAL A 98 5.83 -15.38 13.05
CA VAL A 98 7.16 -14.84 13.32
C VAL A 98 7.42 -15.02 14.82
N LYS A 99 8.58 -15.59 15.17
CA LYS A 99 8.98 -15.71 16.58
C LYS A 99 9.18 -14.31 17.16
N SER A 100 8.62 -14.05 18.33
CA SER A 100 8.83 -12.79 19.06
C SER A 100 10.34 -12.58 19.27
N THR A 101 10.83 -11.40 18.94
CA THR A 101 12.22 -10.97 19.19
C THR A 101 12.17 -9.85 20.23
N ALA A 102 13.19 -9.75 21.09
CA ALA A 102 13.24 -8.74 22.16
C ALA A 102 13.01 -7.33 21.58
N GLY A 103 11.81 -6.78 21.82
CA GLY A 103 11.31 -5.55 21.19
C GLY A 103 9.85 -5.62 20.68
N ASN A 104 9.29 -6.82 20.50
CA ASN A 104 7.90 -7.04 20.05
C ASN A 104 7.00 -7.62 21.17
N THR A 105 7.09 -7.09 22.39
CA THR A 105 6.39 -7.61 23.59
C THR A 105 4.87 -7.45 23.55
N ILE A 106 4.35 -6.50 22.76
CA ILE A 106 2.91 -6.25 22.62
C ILE A 106 2.15 -7.50 22.14
N PHE A 107 2.79 -8.33 21.30
CA PHE A 107 2.17 -9.58 20.82
C PHE A 107 2.16 -10.68 21.88
N ASP A 108 3.11 -10.68 22.81
CA ASP A 108 3.18 -11.67 23.89
C ASP A 108 2.19 -11.34 25.00
N GLU A 109 2.06 -10.06 25.36
CA GLU A 109 1.07 -9.59 26.33
C GLU A 109 -0.37 -9.87 25.86
N CYS A 110 -0.70 -9.52 24.61
CA CYS A 110 -2.03 -9.81 24.04
C CYS A 110 -2.30 -11.32 23.94
N ARG A 111 -1.28 -12.14 23.64
CA ARG A 111 -1.42 -13.61 23.58
C ARG A 111 -1.69 -14.20 24.97
N GLN A 112 -0.96 -13.76 25.98
CA GLN A 112 -1.15 -14.21 27.36
C GLN A 112 -2.53 -13.82 27.88
N ASN A 113 -2.96 -12.60 27.60
CA ASN A 113 -4.28 -12.11 28.02
C ASN A 113 -5.42 -12.90 27.36
N TRP A 114 -5.29 -13.22 26.06
CA TRP A 114 -6.24 -14.09 25.36
C TRP A 114 -6.28 -15.52 25.93
N SER A 115 -5.12 -16.11 26.24
CA SER A 115 -5.07 -17.43 26.86
C SER A 115 -5.71 -17.46 28.25
N GLY A 116 -5.50 -16.41 29.06
CA GLY A 116 -6.13 -16.28 30.38
C GLY A 116 -7.65 -16.15 30.29
N TYR A 117 -8.15 -15.40 29.30
CA TYR A 117 -9.58 -15.30 29.02
C TYR A 117 -10.19 -16.66 28.64
N GLN A 118 -9.54 -17.43 27.75
CA GLN A 118 -10.03 -18.75 27.38
C GLN A 118 -10.01 -19.74 28.55
N ILE A 119 -8.99 -19.71 29.39
CA ILE A 119 -8.91 -20.54 30.59
C ILE A 119 -10.04 -20.17 31.56
N ASN A 120 -10.25 -18.89 31.83
CA ASN A 120 -11.36 -18.44 32.69
C ASN A 120 -12.72 -18.89 32.14
N LYS A 121 -12.95 -18.76 30.82
CA LYS A 121 -14.18 -19.23 30.17
C LYS A 121 -14.39 -20.74 30.29
N MET A 122 -13.32 -21.54 30.24
CA MET A 122 -13.42 -22.99 30.45
C MET A 122 -13.70 -23.35 31.91
N LEU A 123 -13.18 -22.56 32.85
CA LEU A 123 -13.35 -22.77 34.29
C LEU A 123 -14.63 -22.12 34.86
N GLU A 124 -15.37 -21.35 34.08
CA GLU A 124 -16.67 -20.77 34.48
C GLU A 124 -17.67 -21.84 34.94
N GLY A 125 -17.66 -23.03 34.34
CA GLY A 125 -18.53 -24.14 34.74
C GLY A 125 -18.06 -24.93 35.98
N VAL A 126 -16.83 -24.71 36.43
CA VAL A 126 -16.21 -25.40 37.59
C VAL A 126 -16.15 -24.48 38.82
N ARG A 127 -16.38 -23.18 38.65
CA ARG A 127 -16.37 -22.16 39.71
C ARG A 127 -17.70 -22.06 40.50
N LEU A 128 -18.52 -23.12 40.49
CA LEU A 128 -19.67 -23.28 41.39
C LEU A 128 -19.28 -24.12 42.60
#